data_AF-A0A969JSY3-F1
#
_entry.id   AF-A0A969JSY3-F1
#
_cell.length_a   1.000
_cell.length_b   1.000
_cell.length_c   1.000
_cell.angle_alpha   90.00
_cell.angle_beta   90.00
_cell.angle_gamma   90.00
#
_symmetry.space_group_name_H-M   'P 1'
#
loop_
_entity.id
_entity.type
_entity.pdbx_description
1 polymer ?
#
loop_
_entity_poly.entity_id
_entity_poly.type
_entity_poly.pdbx_seq_one_letter_code
_entity_poly.pdbx_strand_id
1 'polypeptide(L)'
;MWLSAKNTFGSFVIGTEGKTRYMYCDVNGYVTVALGILLQNATVAKRLDWQVRGTKRKASASEVEDSFEKVKERYLELKKSGERLTDARKYRDTTDIRLSEAEIKHAIDKKLRGFENLWKGVLGSEWDSFPADAQVAILAISWRMGNPLAVKRKKRALYDAIIAQDFTTAAKESGFPGSSHRRKWKNQSLEYMFTNAATIEQVKAFLTPAPVQQLKKAVGTVVNATGLQSVGALAGQISKIAFASIAPVFSAYPDPAAIVFWPRKITIDDKGIHFDTMPKLP
;
A
#
# COMPACT_ATOMS: atom_id res chain seq x y z
N MET A 1 7.79 -4.89 8.03
CA MET A 1 7.41 -4.18 6.79
C MET A 1 8.65 -3.46 6.27
N TRP A 2 8.88 -3.52 4.97
CA TRP A 2 9.98 -2.83 4.31
C TRP A 2 9.89 -1.31 4.50
N LEU A 3 11.05 -0.65 4.63
CA LEU A 3 11.10 0.81 4.77
C LEU A 3 10.52 1.52 3.54
N SER A 4 10.73 0.97 2.34
CA SER A 4 10.12 1.44 1.09
C SER A 4 8.59 1.40 1.15
N ALA A 5 8.01 0.27 1.59
CA ALA A 5 6.57 0.13 1.77
C ALA A 5 6.00 1.19 2.75
N LYS A 6 6.70 1.40 3.88
CA LYS A 6 6.33 2.42 4.87
C LYS A 6 6.32 3.83 4.27
N ASN A 7 7.36 4.18 3.51
CA ASN A 7 7.55 5.52 2.96
C ASN A 7 6.57 5.82 1.82
N THR A 8 6.18 4.80 1.05
CA THR A 8 5.27 4.93 -0.09
C THR A 8 3.79 4.97 0.32
N PHE A 9 3.42 4.30 1.42
CA PHE A 9 2.01 4.11 1.78
C PHE A 9 1.23 5.42 1.93
N GLY A 10 1.81 6.42 2.60
CA GLY A 10 1.15 7.71 2.83
C GLY A 10 0.73 8.38 1.53
N SER A 11 1.64 8.46 0.56
CA SER A 11 1.37 9.02 -0.77
C SER A 11 0.29 8.25 -1.52
N PHE A 12 0.32 6.92 -1.47
CA PHE A 12 -0.70 6.06 -2.09
C PHE A 12 -2.11 6.30 -1.51
N VAL A 13 -2.24 6.33 -0.18
CA VAL A 13 -3.56 6.52 0.45
C VAL A 13 -4.07 7.96 0.29
N ILE A 14 -3.19 8.97 0.32
CA ILE A 14 -3.57 10.36 0.04
C ILE A 14 -4.25 10.47 -1.33
N GLY A 15 -3.68 9.84 -2.36
CA GLY A 15 -4.25 9.86 -3.72
C GLY A 15 -5.64 9.24 -3.85
N THR A 16 -6.03 8.35 -2.91
CA THR A 16 -7.30 7.60 -3.00
C THR A 16 -8.38 8.10 -2.05
N GLU A 17 -8.04 8.54 -0.84
CA GLU A 17 -9.02 8.83 0.20
C GLU A 17 -9.23 10.35 0.42
N GLY A 18 -8.24 11.19 0.07
CA GLY A 18 -8.23 12.61 0.39
C GLY A 18 -7.84 12.89 1.85
N LYS A 19 -7.28 14.08 2.12
CA LYS A 19 -6.69 14.44 3.42
C LYS A 19 -7.39 15.62 4.07
N THR A 20 -7.80 15.49 5.33
CA THR A 20 -8.35 16.59 6.14
C THR A 20 -7.49 16.89 7.36
N ARG A 21 -7.46 18.17 7.77
CA ARG A 21 -6.83 18.60 9.01
C ARG A 21 -7.82 18.78 10.16
N TYR A 22 -9.11 18.59 9.91
CA TYR A 22 -10.21 18.79 10.86
C TYR A 22 -11.06 17.53 10.94
N MET A 23 -11.79 17.39 12.05
CA MET A 23 -12.78 16.34 12.23
C MET A 23 -13.95 16.52 11.24
N TYR A 24 -14.46 15.43 10.71
CA TYR A 24 -15.66 15.39 9.86
C TYR A 24 -16.42 14.09 10.14
N CYS A 25 -17.72 14.04 9.86
CA CYS A 25 -18.44 12.76 9.88
C CYS A 25 -18.38 12.08 8.50
N ASP A 26 -18.17 10.77 8.50
CA ASP A 26 -18.36 9.95 7.30
C ASP A 26 -19.85 9.77 6.98
N VAL A 27 -20.15 9.00 5.92
CA VAL A 27 -21.53 8.73 5.49
C VAL A 27 -22.40 8.01 6.52
N ASN A 28 -21.77 7.36 7.51
CA ASN A 28 -22.45 6.64 8.57
C ASN A 28 -22.61 7.50 9.83
N GLY A 29 -22.13 8.75 9.82
CA GLY A 29 -22.15 9.65 10.97
C GLY A 29 -21.01 9.43 11.95
N TYR A 30 -19.96 8.69 11.56
CA TYR A 30 -18.82 8.49 12.43
C TYR A 30 -17.80 9.62 12.29
N VAL A 31 -17.42 10.21 13.42
CA VAL A 31 -16.39 11.25 13.46
C VAL A 31 -15.04 10.68 13.02
N THR A 32 -14.41 11.36 12.08
CA THR A 32 -13.26 10.90 11.31
C THR A 32 -12.29 12.07 11.07
N VAL A 33 -11.00 11.79 10.88
CA VAL A 33 -9.97 12.81 10.59
C VAL A 33 -8.92 12.27 9.60
N ALA A 34 -8.08 13.16 9.06
CA ALA A 34 -6.91 12.81 8.26
C ALA A 34 -7.30 12.03 6.99
N LEU A 35 -6.83 10.79 6.87
CA LEU A 35 -7.10 9.88 5.75
C LEU A 35 -8.15 8.84 6.14
N GLY A 36 -9.30 9.24 6.67
CA GLY A 36 -10.31 8.28 7.11
C GLY A 36 -9.99 7.58 8.44
N ILE A 37 -9.33 8.28 9.37
CA ILE A 37 -9.07 7.75 10.72
C ILE A 37 -10.31 7.98 11.58
N LEU A 38 -11.04 6.89 11.84
CA LEU A 38 -12.21 6.86 12.74
C LEU A 38 -11.81 7.23 14.17
N LEU A 39 -12.51 8.21 14.74
CA LEU A 39 -12.47 8.61 16.14
C LEU A 39 -13.74 8.08 16.82
N GLN A 40 -13.62 6.93 17.48
CA GLN A 40 -14.78 6.22 18.05
C GLN A 40 -15.56 7.04 19.09
N ASN A 41 -14.86 7.90 19.83
CA ASN A 41 -15.41 8.76 20.86
C ASN A 41 -14.45 9.94 21.14
N ALA A 42 -14.90 10.90 21.94
CA ALA A 42 -14.10 12.05 22.36
C ALA A 42 -12.80 11.62 23.08
N THR A 43 -12.83 10.53 23.85
CA THR A 43 -11.62 9.99 24.52
C THR A 43 -10.54 9.58 23.53
N VAL A 44 -10.91 8.97 22.39
CA VAL A 44 -9.96 8.65 21.32
C VAL A 44 -9.49 9.93 20.62
N ALA A 45 -10.38 10.89 20.39
CA ALA A 45 -10.04 12.18 19.79
C ALA A 45 -9.00 12.95 20.62
N LYS A 46 -9.14 12.98 21.94
CA LYS A 46 -8.24 13.63 22.90
C LYS A 46 -6.79 13.10 22.88
N ARG A 47 -6.54 11.94 22.26
CA ARG A 47 -5.20 11.34 22.15
C ARG A 47 -4.35 11.90 21.01
N LEU A 48 -4.92 12.73 20.14
CA LEU A 48 -4.20 13.37 19.05
C LEU A 48 -3.76 14.78 19.45
N ASP A 49 -2.64 15.24 18.89
CA ASP A 49 -2.11 16.58 19.14
C ASP A 49 -2.81 17.65 18.28
N TRP A 50 -4.00 18.03 18.71
CA TRP A 50 -4.79 19.11 18.13
C TRP A 50 -4.19 20.49 18.42
N GLN A 51 -4.24 21.38 17.43
CA GLN A 51 -3.82 22.79 17.55
C GLN A 51 -4.99 23.71 17.22
N VAL A 52 -5.10 24.82 17.93
CA VAL A 52 -6.09 25.85 17.58
C VAL A 52 -5.67 26.55 16.29
N ARG A 53 -6.60 26.66 15.35
CA ARG A 53 -6.44 27.15 13.98
C ARG A 53 -5.82 28.54 14.01
N GLY A 54 -4.84 28.73 13.13
CA GLY A 54 -4.09 29.99 13.06
C GLY A 54 -3.05 30.16 14.17
N THR A 55 -2.95 29.23 15.11
CA THR A 55 -2.01 29.28 16.23
C THR A 55 -1.18 27.99 16.32
N LYS A 56 -0.12 28.01 17.14
CA LYS A 56 0.61 26.80 17.55
C LYS A 56 0.13 26.26 18.91
N ARG A 57 -0.91 26.87 19.51
CA ARG A 57 -1.43 26.48 20.82
C ARG A 57 -2.09 25.12 20.71
N LYS A 58 -1.70 24.19 21.58
CA LYS A 58 -2.37 22.89 21.73
C LYS A 58 -3.80 23.11 22.24
N ALA A 59 -4.78 22.43 21.63
CA ALA A 59 -6.15 22.45 22.10
C ALA A 59 -6.25 21.70 23.44
N SER A 60 -7.06 22.22 24.36
CA SER A 60 -7.36 21.56 25.63
C SER A 60 -8.25 20.33 25.41
N ALA A 61 -8.31 19.45 26.40
CA ALA A 61 -9.18 18.27 26.32
C ALA A 61 -10.66 18.63 26.15
N SER A 62 -11.12 19.72 26.80
CA SER A 62 -12.49 20.24 26.66
C SER A 62 -12.73 20.81 25.26
N GLU A 63 -11.79 21.57 24.70
CA GLU A 63 -11.91 22.09 23.32
C GLU A 63 -12.04 20.95 22.29
N VAL A 64 -11.34 19.82 22.52
CA VAL A 64 -11.42 18.62 21.66
C VAL A 64 -12.76 17.90 21.81
N GLU A 65 -13.29 17.81 23.03
CA GLU A 65 -14.59 17.20 23.31
C GLU A 65 -15.74 18.01 22.70
N ASP A 66 -15.76 19.32 22.93
CA ASP A 66 -16.75 20.22 22.36
C ASP A 66 -16.71 20.19 20.83
N SER A 67 -15.51 20.14 20.25
CA SER A 67 -15.32 20.01 18.81
C SER A 67 -15.86 18.69 18.26
N PHE A 68 -15.70 17.60 19.01
CA PHE A 68 -16.18 16.28 18.62
C PHE A 68 -17.72 16.24 18.57
N GLU A 69 -18.38 16.82 19.57
CA GLU A 69 -19.85 16.87 19.62
C GLU A 69 -20.43 17.85 18.58
N LYS A 70 -19.82 19.04 18.38
CA LYS A 70 -20.23 19.98 17.31
C LYS A 70 -20.20 19.35 15.92
N VAL A 71 -19.21 18.48 15.64
CA VAL A 71 -19.11 17.78 14.36
C VAL A 71 -20.24 16.76 14.16
N LYS A 72 -20.69 16.10 15.24
CA LYS A 72 -21.87 15.23 15.19
C LYS A 72 -23.15 16.03 15.00
N GLU A 73 -23.31 17.14 15.71
CA GLU A 73 -24.47 18.03 15.54
C GLU A 73 -24.56 18.52 14.09
N ARG A 74 -23.42 18.96 13.53
CA ARG A 74 -23.34 19.35 12.12
C ARG A 74 -23.75 18.23 11.17
N TYR A 75 -23.38 16.98 11.45
CA TYR A 75 -23.82 15.84 10.65
C TYR A 75 -25.35 15.68 10.67
N LEU A 76 -25.98 15.84 11.83
CA LEU A 76 -27.44 15.74 11.95
C LEU A 76 -28.14 16.87 11.19
N GLU A 77 -27.62 18.09 11.24
CA GLU A 77 -28.10 19.22 10.44
C GLU A 77 -28.04 18.92 8.94
N LEU A 78 -26.87 18.50 8.46
CA LEU A 78 -26.65 18.17 7.04
C LEU A 78 -27.55 17.03 6.58
N LYS A 79 -27.77 16.03 7.45
CA LYS A 79 -28.68 14.93 7.16
C LYS A 79 -30.13 15.42 7.07
N LYS A 80 -30.56 16.27 7.99
CA LYS A 80 -31.92 16.84 8.01
C LYS A 80 -32.20 17.71 6.79
N SER A 81 -31.21 18.45 6.31
CA SER A 81 -31.34 19.32 5.14
C SER A 81 -31.18 18.60 3.79
N GLY A 82 -31.01 17.26 3.78
CA GLY A 82 -30.82 16.49 2.54
C GLY A 82 -29.47 16.74 1.86
N GLU A 83 -28.51 17.32 2.57
CA GLU A 83 -27.22 17.68 2.02
C GLU A 83 -26.31 16.45 1.85
N ARG A 84 -25.45 16.49 0.82
CA ARG A 84 -24.48 15.41 0.56
C ARG A 84 -23.52 15.21 1.74
N LEU A 85 -23.63 14.06 2.41
CA LEU A 85 -22.86 13.69 3.62
C LEU A 85 -21.42 13.23 3.33
N THR A 86 -21.10 12.88 2.08
CA THR A 86 -19.75 12.46 1.67
C THR A 86 -18.74 13.61 1.56
N ASP A 87 -19.17 14.86 1.70
CA ASP A 87 -18.31 16.02 1.49
C ASP A 87 -17.73 16.55 2.80
N ALA A 88 -16.52 16.09 3.13
CA ALA A 88 -15.81 16.53 4.32
C ALA A 88 -15.61 18.06 4.36
N ARG A 89 -15.64 18.79 3.24
CA ARG A 89 -15.46 20.26 3.24
C ARG A 89 -16.55 20.99 4.03
N LYS A 90 -17.72 20.38 4.20
CA LYS A 90 -18.84 20.94 4.98
C LYS A 90 -18.61 21.02 6.48
N TYR A 91 -17.57 20.32 6.97
CA TYR A 91 -17.14 20.34 8.37
C TYR A 91 -15.92 21.25 8.59
N ARG A 92 -15.39 21.85 7.52
CA ARG A 92 -14.13 22.60 7.56
C ARG A 92 -14.15 23.71 8.59
N ASP A 93 -15.29 24.36 8.80
CA ASP A 93 -15.42 25.53 9.66
C ASP A 93 -16.33 25.26 10.87
N THR A 94 -16.64 23.99 11.15
CA THR A 94 -17.44 23.57 12.32
C THR A 94 -16.68 23.72 13.63
N THR A 95 -15.34 23.63 13.59
CA THR A 95 -14.48 23.72 14.78
C THR A 95 -13.25 24.53 14.45
N ASP A 96 -12.55 25.03 15.47
CA ASP A 96 -11.27 25.75 15.29
C ASP A 96 -10.05 24.89 15.55
N ILE A 97 -10.18 23.57 15.79
CA ILE A 97 -9.01 22.71 16.05
C ILE A 97 -8.54 21.95 14.80
N ARG A 98 -7.24 21.95 14.54
CA ARG A 98 -6.62 21.30 13.38
C ARG A 98 -5.46 20.41 13.81
N LEU A 99 -5.29 19.28 13.12
CA LEU A 99 -4.04 18.53 13.19
C LEU A 99 -2.94 19.26 12.42
N SER A 100 -1.72 19.15 12.91
CA SER A 100 -0.53 19.48 12.12
C SER A 100 -0.26 18.40 11.08
N GLU A 101 0.54 18.70 10.06
CA GLU A 101 0.97 17.68 9.08
C GLU A 101 1.79 16.56 9.74
N ALA A 102 2.61 16.93 10.74
CA ALA A 102 3.37 15.97 11.52
C ALA A 102 2.45 15.02 12.29
N GLU A 103 1.38 15.54 12.91
CA GLU A 103 0.43 14.72 13.65
C GLU A 103 -0.42 13.84 12.73
N ILE A 104 -0.80 14.32 11.55
CA ILE A 104 -1.44 13.48 10.53
C ILE A 104 -0.54 12.31 10.16
N LYS A 105 0.74 12.58 9.87
CA LYS A 105 1.70 11.52 9.56
C LYS A 105 1.86 10.54 10.73
N HIS A 106 1.97 11.05 11.96
CA HIS A 106 2.07 10.22 13.15
C HIS A 106 0.86 9.30 13.31
N ALA A 107 -0.36 9.83 13.16
CA ALA A 107 -1.60 9.07 13.27
C ALA A 107 -1.71 7.98 12.18
N ILE A 108 -1.30 8.31 10.94
CA ILE A 108 -1.25 7.34 9.83
C ILE A 108 -0.25 6.22 10.15
N ASP A 109 0.97 6.59 10.50
CA ASP A 109 2.04 5.64 10.82
C ASP A 109 1.64 4.72 11.99
N LYS A 110 0.94 5.26 13.01
CA LYS A 110 0.44 4.49 14.14
C LYS A 110 -0.63 3.49 13.72
N LYS A 111 -1.60 3.90 12.89
CA LYS A 111 -2.66 3.02 12.39
C LYS A 111 -2.10 1.93 11.47
N LEU A 112 -1.13 2.28 10.63
CA LEU A 112 -0.41 1.34 9.78
C LEU A 112 0.31 0.26 10.59
N ARG A 113 1.08 0.64 11.61
CA ARG A 113 1.72 -0.33 12.52
C ARG A 113 0.71 -1.24 13.19
N GLY A 114 -0.47 -0.71 13.54
CA GLY A 114 -1.58 -1.51 14.06
C GLY A 114 -2.02 -2.60 13.08
N PHE A 115 -2.25 -2.25 11.81
CA PHE A 115 -2.59 -3.23 10.78
C PHE A 115 -1.47 -4.22 10.50
N GLU A 116 -0.23 -3.75 10.43
CA GLU A 116 0.94 -4.60 10.26
C GLU A 116 1.03 -5.64 11.38
N ASN A 117 0.92 -5.23 12.64
CA ASN A 117 0.96 -6.14 13.79
C ASN A 117 -0.17 -7.18 13.74
N LEU A 118 -1.35 -6.79 13.28
CA LEU A 118 -2.47 -7.72 13.12
C LEU A 118 -2.18 -8.76 12.03
N TRP A 119 -1.58 -8.37 10.91
CA TRP A 119 -1.15 -9.31 9.87
C TRP A 119 0.01 -10.19 10.30
N LYS A 120 0.99 -9.65 11.03
CA LYS A 120 2.05 -10.45 11.66
C LYS A 120 1.48 -11.48 12.63
N GLY A 121 0.43 -11.16 13.37
CA GLY A 121 -0.26 -12.13 14.24
C GLY A 121 -0.91 -13.29 13.48
N VAL A 122 -1.23 -13.11 12.19
CA VAL A 122 -1.84 -14.13 11.33
C VAL A 122 -0.79 -14.91 10.52
N LEU A 123 0.22 -14.19 10.00
CA LEU A 123 1.22 -14.73 9.08
C LEU A 123 2.53 -15.17 9.77
N GLY A 124 2.77 -14.72 11.00
CA GLY A 124 4.03 -14.97 11.70
C GLY A 124 5.23 -14.31 10.99
N SER A 125 6.36 -15.02 10.94
CA SER A 125 7.60 -14.58 10.31
C SER A 125 7.51 -14.43 8.79
N GLU A 126 6.56 -15.11 8.14
CA GLU A 126 6.31 -15.01 6.70
C GLU A 126 6.04 -13.56 6.27
N TRP A 127 5.39 -12.74 7.11
CA TRP A 127 5.12 -11.34 6.74
C TRP A 127 6.39 -10.57 6.34
N ASP A 128 7.51 -10.81 7.03
CA ASP A 128 8.74 -10.08 6.79
C ASP A 128 9.45 -10.53 5.49
N SER A 129 9.11 -11.71 4.93
CA SER A 129 9.61 -12.18 3.64
C SER A 129 8.78 -11.69 2.44
N PHE A 130 7.55 -11.22 2.68
CA PHE A 130 6.65 -10.75 1.61
C PHE A 130 7.28 -9.60 0.81
N PRO A 131 7.03 -9.54 -0.52
CA PRO A 131 7.41 -8.39 -1.33
C PRO A 131 6.82 -7.09 -0.79
N ALA A 132 7.56 -5.99 -0.91
CA ALA A 132 7.14 -4.68 -0.43
C ALA A 132 5.78 -4.24 -1.01
N ASP A 133 5.55 -4.49 -2.30
CA ASP A 133 4.29 -4.16 -2.97
C ASP A 133 3.10 -4.95 -2.38
N ALA A 134 3.27 -6.25 -2.08
CA ALA A 134 2.25 -7.03 -1.39
C ALA A 134 1.96 -6.47 0.00
N GLN A 135 2.98 -6.09 0.77
CA GLN A 135 2.78 -5.46 2.10
C GLN A 135 1.97 -4.16 1.98
N VAL A 136 2.28 -3.28 1.02
CA VAL A 136 1.51 -2.06 0.76
C VAL A 136 0.06 -2.37 0.39
N ALA A 137 -0.16 -3.29 -0.56
CA ALA A 137 -1.49 -3.67 -1.01
C ALA A 137 -2.35 -4.24 0.12
N ILE A 138 -1.80 -5.15 0.92
CA ILE A 138 -2.47 -5.76 2.08
C ILE A 138 -2.84 -4.70 3.13
N LEU A 139 -1.93 -3.77 3.44
CA LEU A 139 -2.21 -2.68 4.37
C LEU A 139 -3.24 -1.70 3.81
N ALA A 140 -3.26 -1.46 2.50
CA ALA A 140 -4.21 -0.59 1.84
C ALA A 140 -5.63 -1.19 1.83
N ILE A 141 -5.73 -2.51 1.66
CA ILE A 141 -6.97 -3.28 1.81
C ILE A 141 -7.46 -3.18 3.26
N SER A 142 -6.54 -3.36 4.22
CA SER A 142 -6.83 -3.24 5.65
C SER A 142 -7.31 -1.85 6.05
N TRP A 143 -6.74 -0.80 5.44
CA TRP A 143 -7.17 0.57 5.64
C TRP A 143 -8.66 0.77 5.33
N ARG A 144 -9.15 0.10 4.29
CA ARG A 144 -10.56 0.14 3.88
C ARG A 144 -11.45 -0.82 4.68
N MET A 145 -10.97 -2.03 4.94
CA MET A 145 -11.81 -3.14 5.41
C MET A 145 -11.69 -3.41 6.91
N GLY A 146 -10.61 -2.96 7.54
CA GLY A 146 -10.25 -3.25 8.92
C GLY A 146 -9.18 -4.34 9.02
N ASN A 147 -9.28 -5.16 10.06
CA ASN A 147 -8.30 -6.19 10.40
C ASN A 147 -8.36 -7.43 9.47
N PRO A 148 -7.41 -8.38 9.57
CA PRO A 148 -7.40 -9.58 8.75
C PRO A 148 -8.67 -10.42 8.84
N LEU A 149 -9.33 -10.48 10.01
CA LEU A 149 -10.60 -11.20 10.17
C LEU A 149 -11.73 -10.55 9.36
N ALA A 150 -11.74 -9.21 9.24
CA ALA A 150 -12.67 -8.51 8.37
C ALA A 150 -12.41 -8.81 6.89
N VAL A 151 -11.14 -8.95 6.49
CA VAL A 151 -10.75 -9.40 5.13
C VAL A 151 -11.23 -10.82 4.90
N LYS A 152 -10.93 -11.77 5.81
CA LYS A 152 -11.39 -13.17 5.75
C LYS A 152 -12.90 -13.29 5.54
N ARG A 153 -13.68 -12.49 6.28
CA ARG A 153 -15.15 -12.53 6.23
C ARG A 153 -15.73 -11.93 4.94
N LYS A 154 -15.14 -10.85 4.43
CA LYS A 154 -15.73 -10.06 3.33
C LYS A 154 -15.10 -10.35 1.96
N LYS A 155 -13.88 -10.90 1.93
CA LYS A 155 -13.11 -11.25 0.74
C LYS A 155 -12.30 -12.52 1.02
N ARG A 156 -13.01 -13.65 1.18
CA ARG A 156 -12.41 -14.93 1.59
C ARG A 156 -11.32 -15.40 0.62
N ALA A 157 -11.57 -15.35 -0.69
CA ALA A 157 -10.59 -15.76 -1.70
C ALA A 157 -9.30 -14.94 -1.64
N LEU A 158 -9.40 -13.61 -1.51
CA LEU A 158 -8.24 -12.74 -1.30
C LEU A 158 -7.47 -13.09 -0.03
N TYR A 159 -8.19 -13.31 1.09
CA TYR A 159 -7.56 -13.68 2.34
C TYR A 159 -6.78 -14.99 2.20
N ASP A 160 -7.42 -16.03 1.66
CA ASP A 160 -6.79 -17.35 1.50
C ASP A 160 -5.57 -17.25 0.55
N ALA A 161 -5.66 -16.46 -0.53
CA ALA A 161 -4.53 -16.19 -1.42
C ALA A 161 -3.36 -15.47 -0.72
N ILE A 162 -3.64 -14.49 0.14
CA ILE A 162 -2.60 -13.81 0.94
C ILE A 162 -1.90 -14.80 1.88
N ILE A 163 -2.66 -15.68 2.57
CA ILE A 163 -2.08 -16.70 3.45
C ILE A 163 -1.19 -17.66 2.67
N ALA A 164 -1.64 -18.07 1.48
CA ALA A 164 -0.91 -18.97 0.60
C ALA A 164 0.24 -18.30 -0.19
N GLN A 165 0.44 -16.99 -0.04
CA GLN A 165 1.37 -16.20 -0.86
C GLN A 165 1.10 -16.30 -2.38
N ASP A 166 -0.14 -16.64 -2.75
CA ASP A 166 -0.58 -16.64 -4.14
C ASP A 166 -0.95 -15.21 -4.56
N PHE A 167 0.08 -14.42 -4.84
CA PHE A 167 -0.11 -13.03 -5.24
C PHE A 167 -0.78 -12.89 -6.61
N THR A 168 -0.76 -13.91 -7.47
CA THR A 168 -1.49 -13.91 -8.74
C THR A 168 -3.00 -13.92 -8.49
N THR A 169 -3.48 -14.80 -7.60
CA THR A 169 -4.89 -14.81 -7.21
C THR A 169 -5.24 -13.57 -6.38
N ALA A 170 -4.35 -13.12 -5.50
CA ALA A 170 -4.57 -11.90 -4.72
C ALA A 170 -4.77 -10.67 -5.62
N ALA A 171 -4.05 -10.56 -6.73
CA ALA A 171 -4.22 -9.47 -7.71
C ALA A 171 -5.66 -9.43 -8.24
N LYS A 172 -6.17 -10.56 -8.74
CA LYS A 172 -7.54 -10.72 -9.28
C LYS A 172 -8.61 -10.41 -8.23
N GLU A 173 -8.37 -10.86 -6.99
CA GLU A 173 -9.32 -10.74 -5.89
C GLU A 173 -9.21 -9.42 -5.10
N SER A 174 -8.28 -8.53 -5.44
CA SER A 174 -8.02 -7.30 -4.68
C SER A 174 -9.06 -6.19 -4.90
N GLY A 175 -9.78 -6.24 -6.02
CA GLY A 175 -10.67 -5.17 -6.46
C GLY A 175 -11.89 -4.93 -5.55
N PHE A 176 -12.32 -3.68 -5.45
CA PHE A 176 -13.48 -3.25 -4.69
C PHE A 176 -14.63 -2.77 -5.60
N PRO A 177 -15.90 -3.02 -5.25
CA PRO A 177 -17.03 -2.58 -6.07
C PRO A 177 -17.10 -1.05 -6.17
N GLY A 178 -17.66 -0.52 -7.25
CA GLY A 178 -17.90 0.92 -7.46
C GLY A 178 -17.15 1.48 -8.67
N SER A 179 -17.71 2.55 -9.25
CA SER A 179 -17.31 3.08 -10.57
C SER A 179 -16.56 4.42 -10.52
N SER A 180 -16.37 5.00 -9.34
CA SER A 180 -15.68 6.30 -9.24
C SER A 180 -14.25 6.21 -9.74
N HIS A 181 -13.74 7.31 -10.31
CA HIS A 181 -12.37 7.36 -10.84
C HIS A 181 -11.32 6.93 -9.79
N ARG A 182 -11.43 7.44 -8.56
CA ARG A 182 -10.59 7.04 -7.43
C ARG A 182 -10.69 5.54 -7.09
N ARG A 183 -11.88 4.95 -7.24
CA ARG A 183 -12.09 3.51 -7.00
C ARG A 183 -11.41 2.66 -8.08
N LYS A 184 -11.56 3.04 -9.35
CA LYS A 184 -10.89 2.37 -10.48
C LYS A 184 -9.37 2.42 -10.32
N TRP A 185 -8.82 3.60 -10.04
CA TRP A 185 -7.39 3.78 -9.81
C TRP A 185 -6.88 2.93 -8.64
N LYS A 186 -7.62 2.90 -7.52
CA LYS A 186 -7.24 2.07 -6.35
C LYS A 186 -7.20 0.58 -6.71
N ASN A 187 -8.23 0.09 -7.41
CA ASN A 187 -8.28 -1.33 -7.80
C ASN A 187 -7.12 -1.69 -8.75
N GLN A 188 -6.88 -0.87 -9.77
CA GLN A 188 -5.76 -1.07 -10.71
C GLN A 188 -4.41 -1.07 -9.98
N SER A 189 -4.23 -0.16 -9.01
CA SER A 189 -3.00 -0.10 -8.23
C SER A 189 -2.79 -1.32 -7.34
N LEU A 190 -3.86 -1.82 -6.70
CA LEU A 190 -3.79 -3.03 -5.87
C LEU A 190 -3.48 -4.27 -6.70
N GLU A 191 -4.16 -4.42 -7.85
CA GLU A 191 -3.90 -5.49 -8.81
C GLU A 191 -2.43 -5.45 -9.25
N TYR A 192 -1.94 -4.28 -9.66
CA TYR A 192 -0.56 -4.10 -10.09
C TYR A 192 0.46 -4.46 -8.99
N MET A 193 0.24 -3.99 -7.75
CA MET A 193 1.14 -4.31 -6.62
C MET A 193 1.22 -5.82 -6.35
N PHE A 194 0.09 -6.53 -6.42
CA PHE A 194 0.10 -7.98 -6.26
C PHE A 194 0.72 -8.70 -7.46
N THR A 195 0.49 -8.23 -8.68
CA THR A 195 1.18 -8.79 -9.87
C THR A 195 2.69 -8.62 -9.76
N ASN A 196 3.18 -7.44 -9.36
CA ASN A 196 4.60 -7.22 -9.10
C ASN A 196 5.13 -8.16 -8.02
N ALA A 197 4.38 -8.34 -6.92
CA ALA A 197 4.75 -9.27 -5.87
C ALA A 197 4.87 -10.71 -6.38
N ALA A 198 3.94 -11.16 -7.23
CA ALA A 198 4.01 -12.47 -7.88
C ALA A 198 5.27 -12.61 -8.75
N THR A 199 5.61 -11.59 -9.54
CA THR A 199 6.85 -11.57 -10.34
C THR A 199 8.09 -11.67 -9.46
N ILE A 200 8.15 -10.94 -8.34
CA ILE A 200 9.28 -11.03 -7.40
C ILE A 200 9.43 -12.44 -6.84
N GLU A 201 8.34 -13.10 -6.45
CA GLU A 201 8.41 -14.48 -5.95
C GLU A 201 8.86 -15.47 -7.04
N GLN A 202 8.41 -15.31 -8.28
CA GLN A 202 8.89 -16.12 -9.41
C GLN A 202 10.41 -15.94 -9.65
N VAL A 203 10.88 -14.69 -9.59
CA VAL A 203 12.32 -14.38 -9.73
C VAL A 203 13.11 -14.98 -8.56
N LYS A 204 12.63 -14.85 -7.32
CA LYS A 204 13.29 -15.47 -6.15
C LYS A 204 13.41 -16.99 -6.31
N ALA A 205 12.35 -17.66 -6.77
CA ALA A 205 12.36 -19.10 -7.02
C ALA A 205 13.39 -19.48 -8.09
N PHE A 206 13.50 -18.69 -9.17
CA PHE A 206 14.49 -18.89 -10.22
C PHE A 206 15.93 -18.67 -9.75
N LEU A 207 16.16 -17.75 -8.82
CA LEU A 207 17.48 -17.43 -8.28
C LEU A 207 17.93 -18.37 -7.16
N THR A 208 17.15 -19.40 -6.83
CA THR A 208 17.57 -20.40 -5.83
C THR A 208 18.85 -21.14 -6.30
N PRO A 209 19.66 -21.69 -5.36
CA PRO A 209 20.97 -22.26 -5.70
C PRO A 209 20.91 -23.38 -6.74
N ALA A 210 19.86 -24.19 -6.75
CA ALA A 210 19.76 -25.33 -7.68
C ALA A 210 19.68 -24.90 -9.15
N PRO A 211 18.74 -24.02 -9.57
CA PRO A 211 18.74 -23.45 -10.92
C PRO A 211 20.04 -22.72 -11.28
N VAL A 212 20.61 -21.93 -10.35
CA VAL A 212 21.87 -21.21 -10.60
C VAL A 212 23.04 -22.16 -10.79
N GLN A 213 23.10 -23.26 -10.04
CA GLN A 213 24.12 -24.30 -10.20
C GLN A 213 23.93 -25.11 -11.49
N GLN A 214 22.68 -25.39 -11.88
CA GLN A 214 22.38 -26.00 -13.18
C GLN A 214 22.80 -25.08 -14.33
N LEU A 215 22.56 -23.78 -14.20
CA LEU A 215 22.99 -22.78 -15.18
C LEU A 215 24.53 -22.72 -15.25
N LYS A 216 25.21 -22.67 -14.10
CA LYS A 216 26.69 -22.72 -14.03
C LYS A 216 27.26 -23.99 -14.67
N LYS A 217 26.63 -25.15 -14.43
CA LYS A 217 27.02 -26.43 -15.03
C LYS A 217 26.83 -26.42 -16.54
N ALA A 218 25.67 -25.97 -17.03
CA ALA A 218 25.38 -25.88 -18.46
C ALA A 218 26.35 -24.92 -19.17
N VAL A 219 26.62 -23.77 -18.56
CA VAL A 219 27.60 -22.80 -19.03
C VAL A 219 29.00 -23.40 -19.08
N GLY A 220 29.42 -24.14 -18.05
CA GLY A 220 30.71 -24.86 -18.04
C GLY A 220 30.83 -25.88 -19.18
N THR A 221 29.77 -26.63 -19.46
CA THR A 221 29.74 -27.57 -20.59
C THR A 221 29.89 -26.85 -21.94
N VAL A 222 29.21 -25.72 -22.14
CA VAL A 222 29.29 -24.95 -23.39
C VAL A 222 30.67 -24.31 -23.58
N VAL A 223 31.25 -23.74 -22.53
CA VAL A 223 32.61 -23.16 -22.58
C VAL A 223 33.63 -24.23 -22.97
N ASN A 224 33.54 -25.42 -22.36
CA ASN A 224 34.43 -26.54 -22.69
C ASN A 224 34.24 -27.05 -24.13
N ALA A 225 33.00 -27.06 -24.63
CA ALA A 225 32.69 -27.53 -25.98
C ALA A 225 33.05 -26.54 -27.10
N THR A 226 33.08 -25.24 -26.80
CA THR A 226 33.28 -24.17 -27.80
C THR A 226 34.69 -23.56 -27.77
N GLY A 227 35.52 -23.89 -26.79
CA GLY A 227 36.88 -23.36 -26.66
C GLY A 227 36.96 -21.86 -26.37
N LEU A 228 35.84 -21.25 -25.97
CA LEU A 228 35.76 -19.81 -25.68
C LEU A 228 36.55 -19.48 -24.38
N GLN A 229 37.64 -18.74 -24.52
CA GLN A 229 38.59 -18.48 -23.43
C GLN A 229 38.21 -17.34 -22.46
N SER A 230 37.07 -16.66 -22.61
CA SER A 230 36.74 -15.56 -21.68
C SER A 230 35.29 -15.47 -21.25
N VAL A 231 35.14 -15.21 -19.95
CA VAL A 231 33.88 -15.01 -19.22
C VAL A 231 33.12 -13.77 -19.72
N GLY A 232 33.78 -12.82 -20.38
CA GLY A 232 33.19 -11.57 -20.87
C GLY A 232 32.24 -11.73 -22.06
N ALA A 233 32.59 -12.57 -23.05
CA ALA A 233 31.70 -12.89 -24.18
C ALA A 233 30.49 -13.72 -23.71
N LEU A 234 30.70 -14.54 -22.68
CA LEU A 234 29.70 -15.38 -22.04
C LEU A 234 28.74 -14.57 -21.17
N ALA A 235 29.20 -13.53 -20.46
CA ALA A 235 28.34 -12.65 -19.67
C ALA A 235 27.32 -11.90 -20.53
N GLY A 236 27.71 -11.45 -21.73
CA GLY A 236 26.79 -10.85 -22.70
C GLY A 236 25.73 -11.82 -23.22
N GLN A 237 26.06 -13.11 -23.39
CA GLN A 237 25.10 -14.15 -23.77
C GLN A 237 24.26 -14.64 -22.59
N ILE A 238 24.81 -14.77 -21.38
CA ILE A 238 24.08 -15.14 -20.16
C ILE A 238 23.09 -14.03 -19.78
N SER A 239 23.46 -12.76 -19.89
CA SER A 239 22.51 -11.66 -19.73
C SER A 239 21.39 -11.73 -20.77
N LYS A 240 21.67 -12.11 -22.03
CA LYS A 240 20.65 -12.33 -23.05
C LYS A 240 19.78 -13.56 -22.78
N ILE A 241 20.34 -14.66 -22.28
CA ILE A 241 19.62 -15.89 -21.94
C ILE A 241 18.76 -15.68 -20.68
N ALA A 242 19.32 -15.03 -19.65
CA ALA A 242 18.60 -14.62 -18.44
C ALA A 242 17.47 -13.66 -18.81
N PHE A 243 17.73 -12.64 -19.64
CA PHE A 243 16.68 -11.77 -20.18
C PHE A 243 15.66 -12.54 -21.00
N ALA A 244 16.06 -13.49 -21.85
CA ALA A 244 15.15 -14.27 -22.68
C ALA A 244 14.35 -15.31 -21.89
N SER A 245 14.82 -15.75 -20.73
CA SER A 245 14.12 -16.70 -19.84
C SER A 245 13.18 -16.00 -18.86
N ILE A 246 13.42 -14.72 -18.54
CA ILE A 246 12.46 -13.86 -17.84
C ILE A 246 11.58 -13.06 -18.81
N ALA A 247 11.94 -12.92 -20.09
CA ALA A 247 11.17 -12.19 -21.10
C ALA A 247 9.71 -12.69 -21.23
N PRO A 248 9.40 -14.01 -21.12
CA PRO A 248 8.02 -14.49 -21.10
C PRO A 248 7.22 -13.98 -19.89
N VAL A 249 7.89 -13.75 -18.75
CA VAL A 249 7.30 -13.14 -17.55
C VAL A 249 6.95 -11.67 -17.82
N PHE A 250 7.71 -10.99 -18.67
CA PHE A 250 7.50 -9.60 -19.06
C PHE A 250 6.59 -9.42 -20.29
N SER A 251 6.48 -10.41 -21.17
CA SER A 251 5.62 -10.37 -22.37
C SER A 251 4.15 -10.69 -22.08
N ALA A 252 3.82 -11.10 -20.85
CA ALA A 252 2.45 -11.29 -20.39
C ALA A 252 1.72 -9.97 -20.07
N TYR A 253 2.40 -8.83 -20.19
CA TYR A 253 1.81 -7.50 -19.98
C TYR A 253 1.20 -6.94 -21.28
N PRO A 254 -0.06 -6.45 -21.31
CA PRO A 254 -0.74 -6.15 -22.57
C PRO A 254 -0.29 -4.87 -23.29
N ASP A 255 0.56 -4.04 -22.70
CA ASP A 255 1.04 -2.81 -23.36
C ASP A 255 2.27 -2.23 -22.63
N PRO A 256 3.48 -2.27 -23.22
CA PRO A 256 4.69 -1.64 -22.65
C PRO A 256 4.57 -0.11 -22.53
N ALA A 257 3.72 0.53 -23.33
CA ALA A 257 3.52 1.98 -23.35
C ALA A 257 2.49 2.47 -22.32
N ALA A 258 1.63 1.58 -21.79
CA ALA A 258 0.74 1.88 -20.65
C ALA A 258 1.48 1.86 -19.29
N ILE A 259 2.77 1.51 -19.28
CA ILE A 259 3.59 1.36 -18.08
C ILE A 259 4.24 2.71 -17.72
N VAL A 260 3.53 3.52 -16.93
CA VAL A 260 4.09 4.72 -16.26
C VAL A 260 4.98 4.35 -15.06
N PHE A 261 5.19 3.06 -14.82
CA PHE A 261 5.73 2.49 -13.58
C PHE A 261 6.93 1.57 -13.80
N TRP A 262 7.83 1.93 -14.71
CA TRP A 262 9.15 1.26 -14.74
C TRP A 262 9.92 1.57 -13.46
N PRO A 263 10.66 0.59 -12.88
CA PRO A 263 11.69 0.92 -11.91
C PRO A 263 12.66 1.88 -12.59
N ARG A 264 12.81 3.10 -12.04
CA ARG A 264 13.77 4.07 -12.60
C ARG A 264 15.20 3.56 -12.49
N LYS A 265 15.43 2.65 -11.54
CA LYS A 265 16.71 2.03 -11.25
C LYS A 265 16.49 0.63 -10.67
N ILE A 266 17.21 -0.34 -11.22
CA ILE A 266 17.42 -1.65 -10.60
C ILE A 266 18.81 -1.59 -9.96
N THR A 267 18.90 -1.82 -8.66
CA THR A 267 20.19 -1.91 -7.97
C THR A 267 20.38 -3.35 -7.50
N ILE A 268 21.54 -3.93 -7.80
CA ILE A 268 21.91 -5.27 -7.32
C ILE A 268 23.07 -5.08 -6.36
N ASP A 269 22.92 -5.51 -5.12
CA ASP A 269 23.97 -5.51 -4.10
C ASP A 269 24.07 -6.86 -3.39
N ASP A 270 24.96 -6.95 -2.41
CA ASP A 270 25.18 -8.12 -1.56
C ASP A 270 23.95 -8.56 -0.76
N LYS A 271 22.90 -7.71 -0.71
CA LYS A 271 21.63 -7.96 -0.02
C LYS A 271 20.49 -8.33 -0.97
N GLY A 272 20.72 -8.30 -2.29
CA GLY A 272 19.76 -8.77 -3.30
C GLY A 272 19.45 -7.75 -4.40
N ILE A 273 18.30 -7.93 -5.05
CA ILE A 273 17.82 -7.09 -6.16
C ILE A 273 16.81 -6.08 -5.61
N HIS A 274 17.07 -4.79 -5.83
CA HIS A 274 16.25 -3.67 -5.39
C HIS A 274 15.62 -2.96 -6.58
N PHE A 275 14.31 -2.72 -6.51
CA PHE A 275 13.55 -2.01 -7.54
C PHE A 275 13.13 -0.64 -7.00
N ASP A 276 13.56 0.44 -7.65
CA ASP A 276 13.17 1.80 -7.30
C ASP A 276 11.93 2.21 -8.11
N THR A 277 10.74 1.86 -7.60
CA THR A 277 9.45 2.08 -8.27
C THR A 277 8.68 3.20 -7.57
N MET A 278 8.53 4.35 -8.23
CA MET A 278 7.35 5.19 -7.99
C MET A 278 6.97 6.03 -9.23
N PRO A 279 5.67 6.20 -9.48
CA PRO A 279 5.15 7.13 -10.48
C PRO A 279 5.33 8.57 -10.01
N LYS A 280 5.19 9.52 -10.94
CA LYS A 280 4.73 10.85 -10.57
C LYS A 280 3.23 10.75 -10.26
N LEU A 281 2.84 11.20 -9.06
CA LEU A 281 1.45 11.55 -8.77
C LEU A 281 1.00 12.58 -9.82
N PRO A 282 -0.20 12.48 -10.43
CA PRO A 282 -0.79 13.60 -11.13
C PRO A 282 -1.04 14.77 -10.16
#